data_AF-A0A6M3W930-F1
#
_entry.id   AF-A0A6M3W930-F1
#
_cell.length_a   1.000
_cell.length_b   1.000
_cell.length_c   1.000
_cell.angle_alpha   90.00
_cell.angle_beta   90.00
_cell.angle_gamma   90.00
#
_symmetry.space_group_name_H-M   'P 1'
#
loop_
_entity.id
_entity.type
_entity.pdbx_description
1 polymer ?
#
loop_
_entity_poly.entity_id
_entity_poly.type
_entity_poly.pdbx_seq_one_letter_code
_entity_poly.pdbx_strand_id
1 'polypeptide(L)'
;MLAMYSGQIGSFSSRDLLLFFIMWELELIPVYLLLSVWGGKKRLYSATKFILYTAGGSIFLLIGVLGIGLYGSNEPILNFETLANQSYPAELEIIFYIGFLIAFAVKSPIIPFHTWLPDTHGEAHYSTCMLLAGILLKMGAYGLIRINMELLPHAHSIFSPWLMIVGTMQIIYAASTSPSQRNLKKRIAYSSVSHMGFIIIGIGSITDTGLNGAILQIISHGFISAALFFLAGTSYDRIRLGYLDEMGGLAIPIPKIFTIFSILSMASLALPGMSGFVAELIVFFGIITSQKYLLMTKILITFVMAIGMILTPIYSLSMSRQMFYGYKLFNAQNSYFFDSGPRELFVLISILLPVIGIGIYPDFVLSLSVDKVEAILSNFFYR
;
A
#
# COMPACT_ATOMS: atom_id res chain seq x y z
N MET A 1 -2.30 7.93 18.56
CA MET A 1 -1.31 7.00 17.99
C MET A 1 -1.43 5.60 18.59
N LEU A 2 -1.43 5.41 19.92
CA LEU A 2 -1.64 4.07 20.52
C LEU A 2 -2.99 3.43 20.13
N ALA A 3 -4.08 4.20 20.14
CA ALA A 3 -5.38 3.73 19.65
C ALA A 3 -5.35 3.32 18.16
N MET A 4 -4.55 4.03 17.35
CA MET A 4 -4.37 3.67 15.93
C MET A 4 -3.61 2.34 15.81
N TYR A 5 -2.55 2.16 16.60
CA TYR A 5 -1.79 0.91 16.65
C TYR A 5 -2.67 -0.29 17.05
N SER A 6 -3.52 -0.12 18.07
CA SER A 6 -4.45 -1.18 18.48
C SER A 6 -5.51 -1.48 17.40
N GLY A 7 -6.08 -0.46 16.75
CA GLY A 7 -7.03 -0.68 15.66
C GLY A 7 -6.41 -1.40 14.47
N GLN A 8 -5.17 -1.03 14.11
CA GLN A 8 -4.43 -1.67 13.03
C GLN A 8 -4.14 -3.14 13.32
N ILE A 9 -3.60 -3.47 14.49
CA ILE A 9 -3.41 -4.87 14.90
C ILE A 9 -4.74 -5.62 14.96
N GLY A 10 -5.76 -4.97 15.54
CA GLY A 10 -7.11 -5.50 15.66
C GLY A 10 -7.64 -6.00 14.32
N SER A 11 -7.48 -5.21 13.25
CA SER A 11 -7.97 -5.55 11.92
C SER A 11 -7.30 -6.78 11.27
N PHE A 12 -6.02 -7.05 11.56
CA PHE A 12 -5.34 -8.25 11.05
C PHE A 12 -5.56 -9.48 11.94
N SER A 13 -5.92 -9.26 13.20
CA SER A 13 -6.09 -10.32 14.21
C SER A 13 -7.53 -10.79 14.37
N SER A 14 -8.50 -9.99 13.93
CA SER A 14 -9.93 -10.28 14.07
C SER A 14 -10.34 -11.51 13.25
N ARG A 15 -10.97 -12.47 13.93
CA ARG A 15 -11.62 -13.64 13.30
C ARG A 15 -13.14 -13.49 13.16
N ASP A 16 -13.67 -12.35 13.61
CA ASP A 16 -15.08 -11.99 13.52
C ASP A 16 -15.21 -10.77 12.60
N LEU A 17 -16.15 -10.80 11.66
CA LEU A 17 -16.32 -9.75 10.66
C LEU A 17 -16.79 -8.41 11.24
N LEU A 18 -17.62 -8.43 12.29
CA LEU A 18 -18.05 -7.21 12.94
C LEU A 18 -16.90 -6.63 13.77
N LEU A 19 -16.13 -7.48 14.44
CA LEU A 19 -14.90 -7.04 15.12
C LEU A 19 -13.90 -6.44 14.13
N PHE A 20 -13.73 -7.06 12.94
CA PHE A 20 -12.92 -6.52 11.86
C PHE A 20 -13.38 -5.11 11.49
N PHE A 21 -14.69 -4.91 11.28
CA PHE A 21 -15.27 -3.60 10.99
C PHE A 21 -15.02 -2.58 12.11
N ILE A 22 -15.23 -2.96 13.38
CA ILE A 22 -15.00 -2.08 14.52
C ILE A 22 -13.52 -1.64 14.57
N MET A 23 -12.59 -2.56 14.39
CA MET A 23 -11.15 -2.25 14.38
C MET A 23 -10.74 -1.42 13.15
N TRP A 24 -11.37 -1.67 12.00
CA TRP A 24 -11.21 -0.90 10.77
C TRP A 24 -11.63 0.56 10.93
N GLU A 25 -12.72 0.83 11.66
CA GLU A 25 -13.21 2.17 11.97
C GLU A 25 -12.45 2.83 13.12
N LEU A 26 -12.02 2.05 14.11
CA LEU A 26 -11.32 2.55 15.29
C LEU A 26 -10.02 3.27 14.94
N GLU A 27 -9.34 2.89 13.86
CA GLU A 27 -8.15 3.62 13.41
C GLU A 27 -8.46 4.98 12.73
N LEU A 28 -9.65 5.17 12.16
CA LEU A 28 -9.98 6.37 11.38
C LEU A 28 -10.03 7.62 12.25
N ILE A 29 -10.64 7.53 13.44
CA ILE A 29 -10.79 8.68 14.34
C ILE A 29 -9.41 9.20 14.81
N PRO A 30 -8.49 8.36 15.33
CA PRO A 30 -7.13 8.80 15.64
C PRO A 30 -6.38 9.41 14.45
N VAL A 31 -6.51 8.85 13.25
CA VAL A 31 -5.84 9.39 12.05
C VAL A 31 -6.38 10.78 11.70
N TYR A 32 -7.70 10.95 11.73
CA TYR A 32 -8.34 12.24 11.48
C TYR A 32 -7.85 13.31 12.48
N LEU A 33 -7.77 12.98 13.76
CA LEU A 33 -7.26 13.88 14.79
C LEU A 33 -5.77 14.19 14.60
N LEU A 34 -4.96 13.16 14.29
CA LEU A 34 -3.54 13.33 14.01
C LEU A 34 -3.29 14.28 12.83
N LEU A 35 -4.08 14.14 11.78
CA LEU A 35 -3.99 15.01 10.60
C LEU A 35 -4.52 16.42 10.86
N SER A 36 -5.70 16.56 11.47
CA SER A 36 -6.33 17.87 11.69
C SER A 36 -5.58 18.76 12.68
N VAL A 37 -4.91 18.17 13.69
CA VAL A 37 -4.18 18.91 14.73
C VAL A 37 -2.70 19.07 14.38
N TRP A 38 -2.02 18.04 13.89
CA TRP A 38 -0.56 18.06 13.62
C TRP A 38 -0.18 18.07 12.13
N GLY A 39 -1.16 18.21 11.22
CA GLY A 39 -0.89 18.35 9.80
C GLY A 39 -0.39 19.74 9.38
N GLY A 40 -0.09 19.87 8.08
CA GLY A 40 0.39 21.07 7.42
C GLY A 40 -0.67 22.14 7.18
N LYS A 41 -0.45 23.00 6.19
CA LYS A 41 -1.27 24.19 5.93
C LYS A 41 -2.70 23.83 5.51
N LYS A 42 -2.88 22.77 4.71
CA LYS A 42 -4.21 22.33 4.23
C LYS A 42 -4.78 21.17 5.05
N ARG A 43 -4.35 21.03 6.31
CA ARG A 43 -4.69 19.91 7.19
C ARG A 43 -6.19 19.64 7.34
N LEU A 44 -7.02 20.68 7.47
CA LEU A 44 -8.46 20.51 7.63
C LEU A 44 -9.11 19.92 6.37
N TYR A 45 -8.78 20.48 5.20
CA TYR A 45 -9.25 19.95 3.90
C TYR A 45 -8.82 18.49 3.71
N SER A 46 -7.55 18.17 3.98
CA SER A 46 -7.06 16.80 3.84
C SER A 46 -7.70 15.85 4.86
N ALA A 47 -7.92 16.29 6.11
CA ALA A 47 -8.58 15.49 7.14
C ALA A 47 -10.06 15.22 6.81
N THR A 48 -10.79 16.24 6.39
CA THR A 48 -12.20 16.07 5.99
C THR A 48 -12.32 15.19 4.75
N LYS A 49 -11.45 15.35 3.76
CA LYS A 49 -11.43 14.48 2.57
C LYS A 49 -11.10 13.04 2.95
N PHE A 50 -10.10 12.82 3.80
CA PHE A 50 -9.74 11.49 4.30
C PHE A 50 -10.92 10.78 4.95
N ILE A 51 -11.56 11.41 5.94
CA ILE A 51 -12.62 10.75 6.71
C ILE A 51 -13.88 10.53 5.86
N LEU A 52 -14.23 11.47 4.97
CA LEU A 52 -15.38 11.29 4.07
C LEU A 52 -15.18 10.14 3.08
N TYR A 53 -13.98 10.01 2.52
CA TYR A 53 -13.66 8.87 1.63
C TYR A 53 -13.72 7.55 2.40
N THR A 54 -12.98 7.46 3.52
CA THR A 54 -12.80 6.20 4.23
C THR A 54 -14.04 5.74 4.99
N ALA A 55 -14.72 6.64 5.71
CA ALA A 55 -15.99 6.34 6.36
C ALA A 55 -17.11 6.10 5.33
N GLY A 56 -17.11 6.83 4.21
CA GLY A 56 -18.05 6.59 3.12
C GLY A 56 -17.89 5.19 2.52
N GLY A 57 -16.65 4.74 2.32
CA GLY A 57 -16.35 3.38 1.87
C GLY A 57 -16.72 2.31 2.90
N SER A 58 -16.51 2.57 4.19
CA SER A 58 -16.79 1.59 5.24
C SER A 58 -18.26 1.35 5.53
N ILE A 59 -19.15 2.25 5.10
CA ILE A 59 -20.60 1.96 5.10
C ILE A 59 -20.89 0.70 4.26
N PHE A 60 -20.25 0.54 3.11
CA PHE A 60 -20.40 -0.66 2.28
C PHE A 60 -19.83 -1.92 2.95
N LEU A 61 -18.74 -1.76 3.72
CA LEU A 61 -18.19 -2.84 4.54
C LEU A 61 -19.21 -3.27 5.59
N LEU A 62 -19.82 -2.33 6.33
CA LEU A 62 -20.83 -2.66 7.35
C LEU A 62 -22.06 -3.33 6.74
N ILE A 63 -22.56 -2.82 5.60
CA ILE A 63 -23.70 -3.42 4.90
C ILE A 63 -23.38 -4.85 4.46
N GLY A 64 -22.18 -5.09 3.93
CA GLY A 64 -21.75 -6.44 3.55
C GLY A 64 -21.60 -7.37 4.76
N VAL A 65 -21.00 -6.90 5.86
CA VAL A 65 -20.85 -7.67 7.10
C VAL A 65 -22.21 -8.06 7.69
N LEU A 66 -23.15 -7.12 7.79
CA LEU A 66 -24.50 -7.40 8.29
C LEU A 66 -25.30 -8.28 7.31
N GLY A 67 -25.18 -8.01 6.01
CA GLY A 67 -25.88 -8.76 4.97
C GLY A 67 -25.48 -10.24 4.96
N ILE A 68 -24.18 -10.53 5.06
CA ILE A 68 -23.67 -11.90 5.20
C ILE A 68 -24.05 -12.50 6.54
N GLY A 69 -23.85 -11.75 7.64
CA GLY A 69 -24.07 -12.28 8.97
C GLY A 69 -25.53 -12.63 9.28
N LEU A 70 -26.48 -12.00 8.61
CA LEU A 70 -27.92 -12.28 8.72
C LEU A 70 -28.42 -13.25 7.63
N TYR A 71 -27.56 -13.72 6.74
CA TYR A 71 -27.97 -14.59 5.63
C TYR A 71 -28.20 -16.04 6.10
N GLY A 72 -29.39 -16.57 5.84
CA GLY A 72 -29.70 -18.00 6.01
C GLY A 72 -29.82 -18.49 7.46
N SER A 73 -29.79 -17.62 8.46
CA SER A 73 -29.87 -17.97 9.88
C SER A 73 -30.75 -17.00 10.67
N ASN A 74 -31.43 -17.50 11.71
CA ASN A 74 -32.27 -16.68 12.59
C ASN A 74 -31.44 -15.88 13.61
N GLU A 75 -30.21 -16.31 13.88
CA GLU A 75 -29.25 -15.62 14.75
C GLU A 75 -28.05 -15.16 13.91
N PRO A 76 -27.53 -13.94 14.13
CA PRO A 76 -26.43 -13.42 13.34
C PRO A 76 -25.14 -14.23 13.56
N ILE A 77 -24.60 -14.81 12.50
CA ILE A 77 -23.32 -15.52 12.51
C ILE A 77 -22.25 -14.58 11.96
N LEU A 78 -21.26 -14.21 12.78
CA LEU A 78 -20.22 -13.24 12.40
C LEU A 78 -18.80 -13.83 12.39
N ASN A 79 -18.65 -15.08 12.80
CA ASN A 79 -17.38 -15.80 12.75
C ASN A 79 -16.98 -16.04 11.29
N PHE A 80 -15.77 -15.61 10.94
CA PHE A 80 -15.24 -15.68 9.59
C PHE A 80 -15.16 -17.12 9.06
N GLU A 81 -14.73 -18.08 9.87
CA GLU A 81 -14.52 -19.47 9.43
C GLU A 81 -15.84 -20.15 9.03
N THR A 82 -16.92 -19.86 9.74
CA THR A 82 -18.25 -20.38 9.42
C THR A 82 -18.79 -19.74 8.15
N LEU A 83 -18.58 -18.42 7.99
CA LEU A 83 -19.10 -17.66 6.85
C LEU A 83 -18.37 -17.98 5.54
N ALA A 84 -17.06 -18.27 5.59
CA ALA A 84 -16.27 -18.65 4.42
C ALA A 84 -16.65 -20.04 3.86
N ASN A 85 -17.24 -20.90 4.70
CA ASN A 85 -17.72 -22.22 4.29
C ASN A 85 -19.21 -22.23 3.90
N GLN A 86 -19.91 -21.10 4.03
CA GLN A 86 -21.31 -20.97 3.66
C GLN A 86 -21.44 -20.69 2.15
N SER A 87 -22.43 -21.30 1.51
CA SER A 87 -22.72 -21.05 0.10
C SER A 87 -23.73 -19.90 -0.06
N TYR A 88 -23.43 -19.00 -1.01
CA TYR A 88 -24.30 -17.90 -1.38
C TYR A 88 -24.77 -18.08 -2.83
N PRO A 89 -25.99 -17.64 -3.18
CA PRO A 89 -26.40 -17.51 -4.57
C PRO A 89 -25.45 -16.55 -5.30
N ALA A 90 -25.08 -16.88 -6.55
CA ALA A 90 -24.07 -16.13 -7.30
C ALA A 90 -24.36 -14.63 -7.40
N GLU A 91 -25.63 -14.24 -7.58
CA GLU A 91 -26.05 -12.84 -7.66
C GLU A 91 -25.79 -12.08 -6.35
N LEU A 92 -26.08 -12.72 -5.22
CA LEU A 92 -25.92 -12.15 -3.89
C LEU A 92 -24.44 -12.08 -3.50
N GLU A 93 -23.66 -13.10 -3.88
CA GLU A 93 -22.19 -13.10 -3.74
C GLU A 93 -21.54 -11.93 -4.50
N ILE A 94 -21.99 -11.66 -5.73
CA ILE A 94 -21.53 -10.53 -6.54
C ILE A 94 -21.85 -9.18 -5.87
N ILE A 95 -23.04 -9.03 -5.29
CA ILE A 95 -23.44 -7.79 -4.61
C ILE A 95 -22.54 -7.54 -3.39
N PHE A 96 -22.31 -8.56 -2.56
CA PHE A 96 -21.40 -8.44 -1.41
C PHE A 96 -19.96 -8.17 -1.85
N TYR A 97 -19.51 -8.85 -2.91
CA TYR A 97 -18.17 -8.66 -3.44
C TYR A 97 -17.93 -7.22 -3.87
N ILE A 98 -18.88 -6.60 -4.57
CA ILE A 98 -18.80 -5.20 -5.00
C ILE A 98 -18.79 -4.27 -3.79
N GLY A 99 -19.66 -4.50 -2.80
CA GLY A 99 -19.72 -3.68 -1.58
C GLY A 99 -18.38 -3.67 -0.83
N PHE A 100 -17.81 -4.86 -0.59
CA PHE A 100 -16.50 -4.98 0.03
C PHE A 100 -15.36 -4.45 -0.86
N LEU A 101 -15.44 -4.69 -2.17
CA LEU A 101 -14.47 -4.16 -3.14
C LEU A 101 -14.40 -2.63 -3.05
N ILE A 102 -15.53 -1.93 -2.94
CA ILE A 102 -15.55 -0.46 -2.79
C ILE A 102 -14.84 -0.04 -1.50
N ALA A 103 -15.18 -0.68 -0.38
CA ALA A 103 -14.57 -0.36 0.93
C ALA A 103 -13.05 -0.57 0.90
N PHE A 104 -12.59 -1.69 0.36
CA PHE A 104 -11.17 -2.00 0.26
C PHE A 104 -10.49 -1.13 -0.79
N ALA A 105 -11.11 -0.89 -1.94
CA ALA A 105 -10.58 -0.05 -3.01
C ALA A 105 -10.27 1.38 -2.55
N VAL A 106 -11.13 1.95 -1.70
CA VAL A 106 -10.86 3.25 -1.09
C VAL A 106 -9.59 3.19 -0.23
N LYS A 107 -9.41 2.14 0.59
CA LYS A 107 -8.26 2.04 1.50
C LYS A 107 -6.97 1.58 0.80
N SER A 108 -7.04 0.71 -0.21
CA SER A 108 -5.93 0.22 -1.05
C SER A 108 -5.71 1.05 -2.34
N PRO A 109 -5.79 2.38 -2.21
CA PRO A 109 -6.08 3.41 -3.23
C PRO A 109 -6.21 2.89 -4.68
N ILE A 110 -7.23 2.08 -4.94
CA ILE A 110 -7.50 1.53 -6.28
C ILE A 110 -8.16 2.61 -7.12
N ILE A 111 -7.72 2.80 -8.36
CA ILE A 111 -8.35 3.76 -9.27
C ILE A 111 -9.84 3.40 -9.46
N PRO A 112 -10.78 4.36 -9.30
CA PRO A 112 -10.61 5.82 -9.17
C PRO A 112 -10.58 6.38 -7.74
N PHE A 113 -10.61 5.53 -6.71
CA PHE A 113 -10.77 5.90 -5.31
C PHE A 113 -9.47 6.29 -4.58
N HIS A 114 -8.46 6.78 -5.30
CA HIS A 114 -7.13 7.09 -4.77
C HIS A 114 -6.92 8.55 -4.36
N THR A 115 -7.79 9.48 -4.75
CA THR A 115 -7.47 10.93 -4.71
C THR A 115 -7.32 11.51 -3.30
N TRP A 116 -7.83 10.84 -2.27
CA TRP A 116 -7.63 11.23 -0.88
C TRP A 116 -6.17 11.04 -0.43
N LEU A 117 -5.50 10.01 -0.96
CA LEU A 117 -4.20 9.57 -0.47
C LEU A 117 -3.11 10.63 -0.65
N PRO A 118 -2.87 11.21 -1.85
CA PRO A 118 -1.83 12.22 -2.02
C PRO A 118 -2.09 13.50 -1.20
N ASP A 119 -3.35 13.89 -1.01
CA ASP A 119 -3.71 15.07 -0.21
C ASP A 119 -3.47 14.83 1.28
N THR A 120 -3.81 13.64 1.78
CA THR A 120 -3.56 13.23 3.16
C THR A 120 -2.08 13.11 3.47
N HIS A 121 -1.31 12.40 2.64
CA HIS A 121 0.13 12.26 2.84
C HIS A 121 0.91 13.56 2.65
N GLY A 122 0.46 14.43 1.74
CA GLY A 122 1.05 15.73 1.50
C GLY A 122 1.07 16.62 2.76
N GLU A 123 0.01 16.55 3.55
CA GLU A 123 -0.17 17.41 4.73
C GLU A 123 0.13 16.71 6.06
N ALA A 124 0.09 15.37 6.13
CA ALA A 124 0.32 14.64 7.37
C ALA A 124 1.75 14.82 7.93
N HIS A 125 1.86 14.76 9.26
CA HIS A 125 3.15 14.63 9.95
C HIS A 125 3.79 13.28 9.60
N TYR A 126 5.12 13.22 9.49
CA TYR A 126 5.82 12.03 8.99
C TYR A 126 5.57 10.78 9.83
N SER A 127 5.44 10.93 11.16
CA SER A 127 5.10 9.81 12.05
C SER A 127 3.71 9.23 11.76
N THR A 128 2.76 10.07 11.32
CA THR A 128 1.44 9.62 10.88
C THR A 128 1.52 9.02 9.48
N CYS A 129 2.32 9.61 8.57
CA CYS A 129 2.58 9.04 7.25
C CYS A 129 3.18 7.64 7.31
N MET A 130 4.06 7.36 8.27
CA MET A 130 4.63 6.02 8.45
C MET A 130 3.56 4.96 8.69
N LEU A 131 2.59 5.25 9.58
CA LEU A 131 1.51 4.31 9.89
C LEU A 131 0.46 4.25 8.77
N LEU A 132 0.15 5.40 8.15
CA LEU A 132 -0.74 5.48 6.99
C LEU A 132 -0.17 4.66 5.82
N ALA A 133 1.00 5.05 5.32
CA ALA A 133 1.61 4.42 4.16
C ALA A 133 2.00 2.99 4.48
N GLY A 134 2.60 2.77 5.65
CA GLY A 134 3.17 1.49 6.09
C GLY A 134 2.13 0.43 6.38
N ILE A 135 0.98 0.77 6.97
CA ILE A 135 0.01 -0.22 7.50
C ILE A 135 -1.39 0.00 6.94
N LEU A 136 -1.94 1.22 6.95
CA LEU A 136 -3.35 1.46 6.59
C LEU A 136 -3.67 0.97 5.17
N LEU A 137 -2.81 1.24 4.18
CA LEU A 137 -3.04 0.76 2.80
C LEU A 137 -3.06 -0.77 2.71
N LYS A 138 -2.32 -1.45 3.60
CA LYS A 138 -2.18 -2.91 3.60
C LYS A 138 -3.41 -3.58 4.19
N MET A 139 -4.14 -2.90 5.07
CA MET A 139 -5.42 -3.39 5.56
C MET A 139 -6.43 -3.56 4.41
N GLY A 140 -6.43 -2.65 3.43
CA GLY A 140 -7.27 -2.79 2.24
C GLY A 140 -6.89 -4.00 1.38
N ALA A 141 -5.60 -4.21 1.14
CA ALA A 141 -5.12 -5.39 0.42
C ALA A 141 -5.40 -6.69 1.17
N TYR A 142 -5.22 -6.71 2.50
CA TYR A 142 -5.57 -7.84 3.35
C TYR A 142 -7.07 -8.14 3.32
N GLY A 143 -7.92 -7.12 3.37
CA GLY A 143 -9.36 -7.27 3.19
C GLY A 143 -9.73 -7.89 1.84
N LEU A 144 -9.04 -7.51 0.76
CA LEU A 144 -9.25 -8.12 -0.56
C LEU A 144 -8.89 -9.62 -0.58
N ILE A 145 -7.82 -10.01 0.10
CA ILE A 145 -7.39 -11.42 0.17
C ILE A 145 -8.34 -12.21 1.08
N ARG A 146 -8.56 -11.75 2.31
CA ARG A 146 -9.34 -12.49 3.31
C ARG A 146 -10.83 -12.43 3.03
N ILE A 147 -11.40 -11.26 2.76
CA ILE A 147 -12.85 -11.15 2.64
C ILE A 147 -13.26 -11.39 1.18
N ASN A 148 -12.69 -10.69 0.21
CA ASN A 148 -13.15 -10.84 -1.18
C ASN A 148 -12.76 -12.18 -1.81
N MET A 149 -11.52 -12.66 -1.62
CA MET A 149 -11.05 -13.87 -2.28
C MET A 149 -11.43 -15.15 -1.54
N GLU A 150 -11.32 -15.20 -0.21
CA GLU A 150 -11.59 -16.42 0.58
C GLU A 150 -13.07 -16.59 0.95
N LEU A 151 -13.81 -15.51 1.26
CA LEU A 151 -15.23 -15.61 1.60
C LEU A 151 -16.13 -15.65 0.35
N LEU A 152 -15.75 -14.94 -0.72
CA LEU A 152 -16.56 -14.79 -1.95
C LEU A 152 -15.80 -15.26 -3.21
N PRO A 153 -15.39 -16.55 -3.26
CA PRO A 153 -14.47 -17.05 -4.28
C PRO A 153 -15.05 -17.09 -5.70
N HIS A 154 -16.35 -17.36 -5.85
CA HIS A 154 -16.98 -17.41 -7.17
C HIS A 154 -17.06 -16.00 -7.75
N ALA A 155 -17.51 -15.01 -6.97
CA ALA A 155 -17.48 -13.61 -7.37
C ALA A 155 -16.05 -13.13 -7.64
N HIS A 156 -15.08 -13.49 -6.79
CA HIS A 156 -13.67 -13.18 -7.03
C HIS A 156 -13.18 -13.70 -8.38
N SER A 157 -13.58 -14.92 -8.75
CA SER A 157 -13.22 -15.51 -10.02
C SER A 157 -13.76 -14.71 -11.23
N ILE A 158 -14.93 -14.09 -11.10
CA ILE A 158 -15.53 -13.24 -12.14
C ILE A 158 -14.82 -11.89 -12.22
N PHE A 159 -14.46 -11.31 -11.07
CA PHE A 159 -13.84 -9.99 -10.99
C PHE A 159 -12.31 -9.99 -11.12
N SER A 160 -11.65 -11.14 -11.05
CA SER A 160 -10.18 -11.23 -11.12
C SER A 160 -9.57 -10.61 -12.39
N PRO A 161 -10.14 -10.77 -13.62
CA PRO A 161 -9.62 -10.10 -14.81
C PRO A 161 -9.71 -8.58 -14.71
N TRP A 162 -10.80 -8.06 -14.10
CA TRP A 162 -11.01 -6.63 -13.90
C TRP A 162 -10.01 -6.05 -12.91
N LEU A 163 -9.70 -6.76 -11.82
CA LEU A 163 -8.65 -6.36 -10.88
C LEU A 163 -7.30 -6.23 -11.59
N MET A 164 -6.94 -7.17 -12.46
CA MET A 164 -5.69 -7.09 -13.21
C MET A 164 -5.65 -5.88 -14.17
N ILE A 165 -6.76 -5.58 -14.85
CA ILE A 165 -6.86 -4.40 -15.72
C ILE A 165 -6.72 -3.11 -14.89
N VAL A 166 -7.41 -3.01 -13.76
CA VAL A 166 -7.34 -1.83 -12.90
C VAL A 166 -5.94 -1.68 -12.29
N GLY A 167 -5.32 -2.78 -11.84
CA GLY A 167 -3.96 -2.77 -11.31
C GLY A 167 -2.93 -2.33 -12.34
N THR A 168 -3.05 -2.78 -13.59
CA THR A 168 -2.15 -2.35 -14.68
C THR A 168 -2.32 -0.88 -15.04
N MET A 169 -3.57 -0.41 -15.15
CA MET A 169 -3.87 1.01 -15.33
C MET A 169 -3.31 1.85 -14.17
N GLN A 170 -3.42 1.34 -12.94
CA GLN A 170 -2.95 2.00 -11.73
C GLN A 170 -1.44 2.19 -11.71
N ILE A 171 -0.67 1.18 -12.11
CA ILE A 171 0.79 1.30 -12.23
C ILE A 171 1.16 2.43 -13.20
N ILE A 172 0.64 2.43 -14.43
CA ILE A 172 0.96 3.45 -15.44
C ILE A 172 0.52 4.84 -14.97
N TYR A 173 -0.72 4.96 -14.52
CA TYR A 173 -1.28 6.25 -14.11
C TYR A 173 -0.51 6.86 -12.94
N ALA A 174 -0.24 6.08 -11.90
CA ALA A 174 0.45 6.59 -10.72
C ALA A 174 1.93 6.88 -11.00
N ALA A 175 2.60 6.04 -11.78
CA ALA A 175 3.99 6.25 -12.16
C ALA A 175 4.19 7.46 -13.08
N SER A 176 3.23 7.73 -13.99
CA SER A 176 3.26 8.92 -14.87
C SER A 176 2.86 10.22 -14.16
N THR A 177 2.00 10.16 -13.14
CA THR A 177 1.58 11.33 -12.35
C THR A 177 2.54 11.66 -11.21
N SER A 178 3.33 10.70 -10.72
CA SER A 178 4.37 10.93 -9.70
C SER A 178 5.38 12.03 -10.09
N PRO A 179 6.04 12.01 -11.27
CA PRO A 179 7.05 13.01 -11.61
C PRO A 179 6.51 14.41 -11.86
N SER A 180 5.21 14.55 -12.13
CA SER A 180 4.58 15.87 -12.25
C SER A 180 4.27 16.53 -10.90
N GLN A 181 4.39 15.79 -9.78
CA GLN A 181 4.20 16.33 -8.45
C GLN A 181 5.42 17.13 -7.98
N ARG A 182 5.21 18.40 -7.63
CA ARG A 182 6.24 19.28 -7.05
C ARG A 182 6.47 19.04 -5.56
N ASN A 183 5.46 18.59 -4.83
CA ASN A 183 5.56 18.34 -3.39
C ASN A 183 6.19 16.94 -3.15
N LEU A 184 7.23 16.89 -2.32
CA LEU A 184 7.98 15.67 -2.04
C LEU A 184 7.10 14.53 -1.49
N LYS A 185 6.27 14.83 -0.47
CA LYS A 185 5.41 13.80 0.15
C LYS A 185 4.31 13.34 -0.80
N LYS A 186 3.76 14.23 -1.64
CA LYS A 186 2.78 13.83 -2.67
C LYS A 186 3.39 12.92 -3.72
N ARG A 187 4.64 13.19 -4.12
CA ARG A 187 5.39 12.35 -5.06
C ARG A 187 5.60 10.94 -4.52
N ILE A 188 6.01 10.83 -3.25
CA ILE A 188 6.13 9.54 -2.56
C ILE A 188 4.75 8.86 -2.46
N ALA A 189 3.68 9.58 -2.15
CA ALA A 189 2.33 9.02 -2.10
C ALA A 189 1.86 8.43 -3.45
N TYR A 190 2.12 9.11 -4.56
CA TYR A 190 1.81 8.56 -5.89
C TYR A 190 2.68 7.35 -6.24
N SER A 191 3.95 7.31 -5.82
CA SER A 191 4.75 6.08 -5.96
C SER A 191 4.11 4.91 -5.20
N SER A 192 3.53 5.15 -4.02
CA SER A 192 2.80 4.11 -3.29
C SER A 192 1.56 3.61 -4.03
N VAL A 193 0.80 4.50 -4.69
CA VAL A 193 -0.33 4.08 -5.55
C VAL A 193 0.16 3.14 -6.66
N SER A 194 1.32 3.42 -7.26
CA SER A 194 1.92 2.55 -8.29
C SER A 194 2.23 1.16 -7.75
N HIS A 195 2.94 1.07 -6.61
CA HIS A 195 3.31 -0.22 -6.02
C HIS A 195 2.11 -1.03 -5.51
N MET A 196 1.03 -0.38 -5.07
CA MET A 196 -0.23 -1.07 -4.76
C MET A 196 -0.85 -1.74 -5.99
N GLY A 197 -0.60 -1.22 -7.20
CA GLY A 197 -1.04 -1.84 -8.44
C GLY A 197 -0.52 -3.27 -8.63
N PHE A 198 0.74 -3.53 -8.27
CA PHE A 198 1.31 -4.89 -8.30
C PHE A 198 0.59 -5.86 -7.34
N ILE A 199 0.18 -5.38 -6.17
CA ILE A 199 -0.57 -6.18 -5.19
C ILE A 199 -1.91 -6.61 -5.80
N ILE A 200 -2.63 -5.68 -6.43
CA ILE A 200 -3.94 -5.97 -7.05
C ILE A 200 -3.79 -6.98 -8.17
N ILE A 201 -2.74 -6.87 -8.99
CA ILE A 201 -2.48 -7.83 -10.06
C ILE A 201 -2.13 -9.20 -9.48
N GLY A 202 -1.31 -9.27 -8.43
CA GLY A 202 -0.96 -10.54 -7.78
C GLY A 202 -2.14 -11.23 -7.09
N ILE A 203 -3.08 -10.47 -6.52
CA ILE A 203 -4.35 -11.01 -6.02
C ILE A 203 -5.21 -11.50 -7.20
N GLY A 204 -5.31 -10.71 -8.27
CA GLY A 204 -6.10 -11.05 -9.46
C GLY A 204 -5.55 -12.22 -10.28
N SER A 205 -4.28 -12.62 -10.12
CA SER A 205 -3.69 -13.71 -10.91
C SER A 205 -4.21 -15.09 -10.53
N ILE A 206 -4.73 -15.26 -9.30
CA ILE A 206 -5.20 -16.54 -8.73
C ILE A 206 -4.16 -17.65 -8.98
N THR A 207 -2.95 -17.41 -8.47
CA THR A 207 -1.82 -18.35 -8.54
C THR A 207 -1.04 -18.31 -7.23
N ASP A 208 -0.44 -19.44 -6.83
CA ASP A 208 0.31 -19.52 -5.58
C ASP A 208 1.49 -18.54 -5.58
N THR A 209 2.18 -18.47 -6.72
CA THR A 209 3.26 -17.50 -6.93
C THR A 209 2.74 -16.07 -6.89
N GLY A 210 1.67 -15.74 -7.61
CA GLY A 210 1.14 -14.36 -7.65
C GLY A 210 0.64 -13.86 -6.30
N LEU A 211 -0.09 -14.68 -5.54
CA LEU A 211 -0.60 -14.31 -4.22
C LEU A 211 0.53 -14.17 -3.19
N ASN A 212 1.51 -15.08 -3.20
CA ASN A 212 2.72 -14.93 -2.39
C ASN A 212 3.50 -13.65 -2.73
N GLY A 213 3.60 -13.31 -4.02
CA GLY A 213 4.19 -12.05 -4.48
C GLY A 213 3.43 -10.83 -3.97
N ALA A 214 2.09 -10.88 -3.99
CA ALA A 214 1.25 -9.82 -3.45
C ALA A 214 1.48 -9.62 -1.93
N ILE A 215 1.56 -10.71 -1.16
CA ILE A 215 1.87 -10.65 0.28
C ILE A 215 3.27 -10.09 0.53
N LEU A 216 4.27 -10.51 -0.25
CA LEU A 216 5.62 -9.98 -0.13
C LEU A 216 5.65 -8.49 -0.49
N GLN A 217 4.87 -8.05 -1.49
CA GLN A 217 4.75 -6.63 -1.86
C GLN A 217 4.03 -5.80 -0.78
N ILE A 218 2.99 -6.33 -0.12
CA ILE A 218 2.32 -5.71 1.04
C ILE A 218 3.35 -5.37 2.11
N ILE A 219 4.24 -6.32 2.44
CA ILE A 219 5.26 -6.18 3.49
C ILE A 219 6.43 -5.29 3.03
N SER A 220 6.98 -5.56 1.85
CA SER A 220 8.11 -4.83 1.25
C SER A 220 7.79 -3.34 1.12
N HIS A 221 6.68 -3.01 0.46
CA HIS A 221 6.24 -1.63 0.34
C HIS A 221 5.89 -1.03 1.71
N GLY A 222 5.41 -1.85 2.67
CA GLY A 222 5.34 -1.53 4.11
C GLY A 222 6.54 -0.78 4.63
N PHE A 223 7.67 -1.46 4.60
CA PHE A 223 8.93 -0.94 5.11
C PHE A 223 9.48 0.20 4.25
N ILE A 224 9.51 0.06 2.93
CA ILE A 224 10.08 1.06 2.02
C ILE A 224 9.34 2.40 2.15
N SER A 225 8.00 2.39 2.08
CA SER A 225 7.20 3.63 2.15
C SER A 225 7.30 4.30 3.51
N ALA A 226 7.27 3.54 4.61
CA ALA A 226 7.43 4.10 5.95
C ALA A 226 8.78 4.82 6.10
N ALA A 227 9.87 4.21 5.61
CA ALA A 227 11.19 4.81 5.68
C ALA A 227 11.33 6.04 4.78
N LEU A 228 10.79 6.03 3.55
CA LEU A 228 10.80 7.19 2.65
C LEU A 228 10.01 8.37 3.25
N PHE A 229 8.84 8.13 3.84
CA PHE A 229 8.08 9.18 4.51
C PHE A 229 8.78 9.72 5.77
N PHE A 230 9.45 8.86 6.54
CA PHE A 230 10.28 9.29 7.66
C PHE A 230 11.40 10.23 7.20
N LEU A 231 12.15 9.85 6.16
CA LEU A 231 13.21 10.68 5.58
C LEU A 231 12.71 11.99 5.01
N ALA A 232 11.57 11.98 4.31
CA ALA A 232 10.95 13.20 3.81
C ALA A 232 10.59 14.16 4.96
N GLY A 233 10.14 13.61 6.10
CA GLY A 233 9.84 14.36 7.31
C GLY A 233 11.07 14.95 7.99
N THR A 234 12.07 14.12 8.27
CA THR A 234 13.31 14.56 8.93
C THR A 234 14.10 15.56 8.08
N SER A 235 14.01 15.45 6.76
CA SER A 235 14.54 16.46 5.82
C SER A 235 13.76 17.76 5.92
N TYR A 236 12.42 17.70 5.93
CA TYR A 236 11.57 18.88 6.11
C TYR A 236 11.86 19.58 7.46
N ASP A 237 12.15 18.87 8.53
CA ASP A 237 12.44 19.47 9.82
C ASP A 237 13.72 20.33 9.83
N ARG A 238 14.70 19.99 9.00
CA ARG A 238 15.96 20.72 8.84
C ARG A 238 15.86 21.89 7.88
N ILE A 239 15.19 21.64 6.75
CA ILE A 239 15.23 22.54 5.60
C ILE A 239 14.01 23.48 5.58
N ARG A 240 12.89 23.03 6.19
CA ARG A 240 11.59 23.72 6.20
C ARG A 240 11.02 24.02 4.82
N LEU A 241 11.47 23.27 3.80
CA LEU A 241 10.95 23.31 2.43
C LEU A 241 10.24 21.99 2.11
N GLY A 242 9.06 22.07 1.48
CA GLY A 242 8.25 20.90 1.10
C GLY A 242 8.19 20.65 -0.41
N TYR A 243 8.66 21.58 -1.22
CA TYR A 243 8.62 21.54 -2.68
C TYR A 243 10.01 21.24 -3.25
N LEU A 244 10.08 20.33 -4.22
CA LEU A 244 11.32 19.87 -4.85
C LEU A 244 12.00 20.98 -5.67
N ASP A 245 11.24 21.92 -6.22
CA ASP A 245 11.78 23.02 -7.04
C ASP A 245 12.64 24.00 -6.21
N GLU A 246 12.41 24.04 -4.90
CA GLU A 246 13.10 24.88 -3.92
C GLU A 246 14.30 24.15 -3.27
N MET A 247 14.45 22.84 -3.53
CA MET A 247 15.54 22.00 -3.00
C MET A 247 16.72 21.90 -3.99
N GLY A 248 17.84 21.38 -3.49
CA GLY A 248 19.04 21.06 -4.28
C GLY A 248 20.30 21.01 -3.41
N GLY A 249 21.28 20.21 -3.78
CA GLY A 249 22.60 20.21 -3.12
C GLY A 249 22.62 19.70 -1.67
N LEU A 250 21.59 18.97 -1.22
CA LEU A 250 21.50 18.46 0.16
C LEU A 250 22.48 17.34 0.50
N ALA A 251 23.16 16.74 -0.49
CA ALA A 251 24.11 15.67 -0.23
C ALA A 251 25.28 16.10 0.68
N ILE A 252 25.68 17.37 0.61
CA ILE A 252 26.81 17.92 1.39
C ILE A 252 26.41 18.18 2.86
N PRO A 253 25.30 18.90 3.17
CA PRO A 253 24.95 19.20 4.56
C PRO A 253 24.35 18.02 5.34
N ILE A 254 23.68 17.06 4.67
CA ILE A 254 23.00 15.93 5.33
C ILE A 254 23.36 14.56 4.69
N PRO A 255 24.65 14.17 4.69
CA PRO A 255 25.14 13.02 3.93
C PRO A 255 24.54 11.69 4.39
N LYS A 256 24.26 11.47 5.67
CA LYS A 256 23.66 10.21 6.15
C LYS A 256 22.18 10.07 5.72
N ILE A 257 21.43 11.17 5.72
CA ILE A 257 20.07 11.16 5.19
C ILE A 257 20.11 10.87 3.69
N PHE A 258 21.03 11.50 2.96
CA PHE A 258 21.24 11.27 1.54
C PHE A 258 21.54 9.79 1.21
N THR A 259 22.47 9.16 1.92
CA THR A 259 22.85 7.77 1.66
C THR A 259 21.68 6.82 1.87
N ILE A 260 20.97 6.94 3.01
CA ILE A 260 19.83 6.07 3.32
C ILE A 260 18.66 6.33 2.36
N PHE A 261 18.38 7.60 2.02
CA PHE A 261 17.36 7.93 1.04
C PHE A 261 17.67 7.33 -0.33
N SER A 262 18.93 7.39 -0.75
CA SER A 262 19.35 6.81 -2.03
C SER A 262 19.17 5.29 -2.03
N ILE A 263 19.55 4.59 -0.95
CA ILE A 263 19.36 3.14 -0.82
C ILE A 263 17.86 2.78 -0.87
N LEU A 264 17.00 3.52 -0.17
CA LEU A 264 15.55 3.24 -0.18
C LEU A 264 14.88 3.63 -1.50
N SER A 265 15.37 4.67 -2.17
CA SER A 265 14.96 4.99 -3.55
C SER A 265 15.31 3.84 -4.49
N MET A 266 16.49 3.23 -4.32
CA MET A 266 16.89 2.03 -5.07
C MET A 266 16.02 0.81 -4.73
N ALA A 267 15.67 0.64 -3.45
CA ALA A 267 14.72 -0.41 -3.05
C ALA A 267 13.33 -0.21 -3.69
N SER A 268 12.87 1.03 -3.81
CA SER A 268 11.57 1.36 -4.43
C SER A 268 11.54 1.15 -5.95
N LEU A 269 12.67 1.22 -6.66
CA LEU A 269 12.73 0.94 -8.09
C LEU A 269 12.99 -0.54 -8.42
N ALA A 270 12.77 -1.43 -7.46
CA ALA A 270 12.97 -2.87 -7.60
C ALA A 270 14.42 -3.24 -7.96
N LEU A 271 15.40 -2.68 -7.24
CA LEU A 271 16.81 -3.09 -7.39
C LEU A 271 17.04 -4.52 -6.84
N PRO A 272 17.66 -5.44 -7.60
CA PRO A 272 17.96 -6.80 -7.13
C PRO A 272 18.77 -6.83 -5.83
N GLY A 273 18.39 -7.71 -4.91
CA GLY A 273 18.93 -7.76 -3.54
C GLY A 273 18.14 -6.91 -2.53
N MET A 274 17.11 -6.19 -2.98
CA MET A 274 16.12 -5.54 -2.13
C MET A 274 14.75 -6.22 -2.24
N SER A 275 13.97 -6.19 -1.18
CA SER A 275 12.64 -6.82 -1.11
C SER A 275 11.65 -6.38 -2.19
N GLY A 276 11.72 -5.13 -2.65
CA GLY A 276 10.87 -4.61 -3.73
C GLY A 276 11.04 -5.38 -5.04
N PHE A 277 12.26 -5.78 -5.37
CA PHE A 277 12.54 -6.57 -6.57
C PHE A 277 11.89 -7.95 -6.52
N VAL A 278 12.11 -8.66 -5.42
CA VAL A 278 11.62 -10.04 -5.27
C VAL A 278 10.08 -10.07 -5.30
N ALA A 279 9.45 -9.10 -4.65
CA ALA A 279 7.99 -8.98 -4.66
C ALA A 279 7.43 -8.81 -6.07
N GLU A 280 7.90 -7.80 -6.80
CA GLU A 280 7.40 -7.48 -8.15
C GLU A 280 7.71 -8.58 -9.16
N LEU A 281 8.87 -9.22 -9.03
CA LEU A 281 9.28 -10.36 -9.87
C LEU A 281 8.40 -11.59 -9.62
N ILE A 282 8.06 -11.91 -8.37
CA ILE A 282 7.18 -13.04 -8.07
C ILE A 282 5.76 -12.78 -8.61
N VAL A 283 5.24 -11.55 -8.47
CA VAL A 283 3.96 -11.16 -9.09
C VAL A 283 4.02 -11.32 -10.61
N PHE A 284 5.12 -10.91 -11.23
CA PHE A 284 5.33 -11.06 -12.67
C PHE A 284 5.26 -12.53 -13.11
N PHE A 285 5.93 -13.43 -12.40
CA PHE A 285 5.85 -14.88 -12.66
C PHE A 285 4.46 -15.46 -12.38
N GLY A 286 3.75 -14.92 -11.38
CA GLY A 286 2.38 -15.33 -11.05
C GLY A 286 1.39 -15.16 -12.19
N ILE A 287 1.56 -14.12 -13.01
CA ILE A 287 0.68 -13.87 -14.16
C ILE A 287 1.06 -14.78 -15.33
N ILE A 288 2.35 -15.01 -15.57
CA ILE A 288 2.82 -15.89 -16.66
C ILE A 288 2.31 -17.32 -16.46
N THR A 289 2.44 -17.83 -15.22
CA THR A 289 2.07 -19.20 -14.84
C THR A 289 0.56 -19.43 -14.72
N SER A 290 -0.24 -18.36 -14.60
CA SER A 290 -1.70 -18.48 -14.41
C SER A 290 -2.41 -19.24 -15.53
N GLN A 291 -3.08 -20.34 -15.25
CA GLN A 291 -3.76 -21.12 -16.30
C GLN A 291 -5.08 -20.48 -16.77
N LYS A 292 -5.65 -19.61 -15.95
CA LYS A 292 -6.98 -18.99 -16.16
C LYS A 292 -7.04 -17.99 -17.32
N TYR A 293 -5.92 -17.34 -17.63
CA TYR A 293 -5.89 -16.22 -18.58
C TYR A 293 -5.40 -16.64 -19.96
N LEU A 294 -5.99 -16.04 -21.00
CA LEU A 294 -5.56 -16.20 -22.38
C LEU A 294 -4.13 -15.68 -22.57
N LEU A 295 -3.38 -16.28 -23.49
CA LEU A 295 -1.99 -15.88 -23.76
C LEU A 295 -1.86 -14.39 -24.11
N MET A 296 -2.79 -13.87 -24.92
CA MET A 296 -2.77 -12.47 -25.35
C MET A 296 -2.98 -11.48 -24.19
N THR A 297 -3.87 -11.79 -23.25
CA THR A 297 -4.11 -10.91 -22.10
C THR A 297 -2.92 -10.93 -21.14
N LYS A 298 -2.28 -12.09 -20.95
CA LYS A 298 -1.03 -12.19 -20.19
C LYS A 298 0.07 -11.31 -20.78
N ILE A 299 0.30 -11.41 -22.09
CA ILE A 299 1.34 -10.62 -22.80
C ILE A 299 1.08 -9.12 -22.63
N LEU A 300 -0.18 -8.68 -22.78
CA LEU A 300 -0.52 -7.27 -22.66
C LEU A 300 -0.27 -6.75 -21.23
N ILE A 301 -0.67 -7.52 -20.22
CA ILE A 301 -0.52 -7.15 -18.81
C ILE A 301 0.94 -7.14 -18.38
N THR A 302 1.72 -8.15 -18.78
CA THR A 302 3.17 -8.21 -18.48
C THR A 302 3.94 -7.11 -19.18
N PHE A 303 3.58 -6.78 -20.43
CA PHE A 303 4.16 -5.65 -21.15
C PHE A 303 3.89 -4.32 -20.45
N VAL A 304 2.66 -4.09 -19.99
CA VAL A 304 2.29 -2.88 -19.23
C VAL A 304 3.03 -2.80 -17.89
N MET A 305 3.11 -3.90 -17.14
CA MET A 305 3.89 -3.92 -15.90
C MET A 305 5.36 -3.61 -16.16
N ALA A 306 5.94 -4.11 -17.25
CA ALA A 306 7.32 -3.80 -17.63
C ALA A 306 7.51 -2.30 -17.91
N ILE A 307 6.57 -1.64 -18.59
CA ILE A 307 6.57 -0.18 -18.73
C ILE A 307 6.52 0.50 -17.36
N GLY A 308 5.66 0.00 -16.45
CA GLY A 308 5.59 0.46 -15.08
C GLY A 308 6.94 0.41 -14.35
N MET A 309 7.63 -0.72 -14.43
CA MET A 309 8.99 -0.89 -13.89
C MET A 309 9.99 0.08 -14.51
N ILE A 310 9.86 0.45 -15.79
CA ILE A 310 10.71 1.47 -16.43
C ILE A 310 10.39 2.88 -15.92
N LEU A 311 9.13 3.17 -15.57
CA LEU A 311 8.74 4.47 -15.01
C LEU A 311 9.21 4.64 -13.55
N THR A 312 9.44 3.56 -12.79
CA THR A 312 9.83 3.69 -11.37
C THR A 312 11.19 4.36 -11.15
N PRO A 313 12.27 4.07 -11.91
CA PRO A 313 13.51 4.87 -11.87
C PRO A 313 13.30 6.33 -12.24
N ILE A 314 12.42 6.62 -13.20
CA ILE A 314 12.21 7.99 -13.70
C ILE A 314 11.76 8.88 -12.55
N TYR A 315 10.74 8.50 -11.79
CA TYR A 315 10.27 9.34 -10.69
C TYR A 315 11.16 9.26 -9.44
N SER A 316 11.72 8.10 -9.11
CA SER A 316 12.50 7.91 -7.88
C SER A 316 13.88 8.57 -7.97
N LEU A 317 14.61 8.37 -9.07
CA LEU A 317 15.93 8.97 -9.29
C LEU A 317 15.83 10.46 -9.60
N SER A 318 14.79 10.92 -10.29
CA SER A 318 14.64 12.37 -10.48
C SER A 318 14.26 13.09 -9.17
N MET A 319 13.53 12.43 -8.27
CA MET A 319 13.29 12.92 -6.92
C MET A 319 14.59 13.01 -6.12
N SER A 320 15.41 11.94 -6.10
CA SER A 320 16.71 11.96 -5.40
C SER A 320 17.65 13.01 -5.99
N ARG A 321 17.69 13.15 -7.32
CA ARG A 321 18.46 14.18 -8.03
C ARG A 321 18.05 15.60 -7.61
N GLN A 322 16.76 15.93 -7.67
CA GLN A 322 16.26 17.27 -7.34
C GLN A 322 16.49 17.63 -5.87
N MET A 323 16.42 16.65 -4.98
CA MET A 323 16.63 16.87 -3.55
C MET A 323 18.11 17.04 -3.21
N PHE A 324 18.97 16.09 -3.62
CA PHE A 324 20.33 15.99 -3.08
C PHE A 324 21.42 16.52 -4.01
N TYR A 325 21.19 16.50 -5.32
CA TYR A 325 22.19 16.86 -6.31
C TYR A 325 21.97 18.29 -6.82
N GLY A 326 23.01 18.88 -7.40
CA GLY A 326 22.99 20.21 -8.00
C GLY A 326 23.57 21.32 -7.11
N TYR A 327 23.83 22.47 -7.73
CA TYR A 327 24.53 23.62 -7.14
C TYR A 327 23.59 24.72 -6.61
N LYS A 328 22.27 24.47 -6.54
CA LYS A 328 21.35 25.45 -5.97
C LYS A 328 21.72 25.67 -4.50
N LEU A 329 22.38 26.80 -4.24
CA LEU A 329 22.69 27.27 -2.90
C LEU A 329 21.37 27.60 -2.20
N PHE A 330 21.17 26.98 -1.05
CA PHE A 330 20.08 27.33 -0.15
C PHE A 330 20.14 28.82 0.17
N ASN A 331 19.14 29.60 -0.26
CA ASN A 331 18.83 30.88 0.38
C ASN A 331 18.15 30.64 1.75
N ALA A 332 18.65 29.67 2.53
CA ALA A 332 18.13 29.37 3.85
C ALA A 332 18.82 30.27 4.87
N GLN A 333 18.04 31.10 5.56
CA GLN A 333 18.49 32.14 6.48
C GLN A 333 19.17 31.62 7.77
N ASN A 334 19.17 30.31 8.06
CA ASN A 334 19.66 29.77 9.34
C ASN A 334 20.56 28.54 9.14
N SER A 335 21.87 28.76 9.23
CA SER A 335 22.92 27.77 9.03
C SER A 335 23.35 27.10 10.35
N TYR A 336 22.60 26.08 10.76
CA TYR A 336 23.13 24.96 11.56
C TYR A 336 22.46 23.67 11.09
N PHE A 337 22.91 23.14 9.94
CA PHE A 337 22.47 21.84 9.47
C PHE A 337 23.14 20.76 10.32
N PHE A 338 22.38 20.18 11.24
CA PHE A 338 22.74 18.91 11.82
C PHE A 338 22.23 17.81 10.89
N ASP A 339 23.08 16.86 10.54
CA ASP A 339 22.69 15.62 9.85
C ASP A 339 21.83 14.74 10.78
N SER A 340 21.70 13.45 10.52
CA SER A 340 20.90 12.55 11.35
C SER A 340 21.48 12.30 12.74
N GLY A 341 20.61 12.39 13.74
CA GLY A 341 20.91 11.98 15.12
C GLY A 341 20.86 10.45 15.28
N PRO A 342 21.42 9.90 16.38
CA PRO A 342 21.50 8.45 16.60
C PRO A 342 20.12 7.78 16.61
N ARG A 343 19.10 8.46 17.14
CA ARG A 343 17.71 7.97 17.14
C ARG A 343 17.13 7.81 15.73
N GLU A 344 17.37 8.78 14.85
CA GLU A 344 16.86 8.73 13.47
C GLU A 344 17.55 7.63 12.68
N LEU A 345 18.87 7.47 12.85
CA LEU A 345 19.64 6.39 12.26
C LEU A 345 19.15 5.03 12.74
N PHE A 346 18.90 4.85 14.04
CA PHE A 346 18.38 3.60 14.59
C PHE A 346 17.05 3.21 13.95
N VAL A 347 16.08 4.14 13.87
CA VAL A 347 14.78 3.89 13.23
C VAL A 347 14.97 3.49 11.77
N LEU A 348 15.80 4.21 11.02
CA LEU A 348 16.05 3.91 9.61
C LEU A 348 16.71 2.56 9.38
N ILE A 349 17.75 2.24 10.15
CA ILE A 349 18.47 0.96 10.06
C ILE A 349 17.52 -0.19 10.43
N SER A 350 16.68 -0.02 11.45
CA SER A 350 15.71 -1.04 11.85
C SER A 350 14.69 -1.38 10.77
N ILE A 351 14.33 -0.41 9.91
CA ILE A 351 13.42 -0.62 8.78
C ILE A 351 14.19 -1.11 7.54
N LEU A 352 15.43 -0.67 7.34
CA LEU A 352 16.26 -1.07 6.20
C LEU A 352 16.67 -2.55 6.27
N LEU A 353 16.93 -3.07 7.47
CA LEU A 353 17.35 -4.45 7.68
C LEU A 353 16.35 -5.46 7.09
N PRO A 354 15.04 -5.41 7.39
CA PRO A 354 14.04 -6.25 6.71
C PRO A 354 14.02 -6.07 5.19
N VAL A 355 14.18 -4.84 4.68
CA VAL A 355 14.15 -4.57 3.24
C VAL A 355 15.27 -5.30 2.50
N ILE A 356 16.48 -5.32 3.07
CA ILE A 356 17.63 -6.04 2.52
C ILE A 356 17.51 -7.54 2.80
N GLY A 357 17.16 -7.92 4.03
CA GLY A 357 17.06 -9.32 4.46
C GLY A 357 16.08 -10.13 3.62
N ILE A 358 14.89 -9.58 3.36
CA ILE A 358 13.89 -10.21 2.47
C ILE A 358 14.37 -10.20 1.01
N GLY A 359 15.14 -9.19 0.60
CA GLY A 359 15.71 -9.12 -0.75
C GLY A 359 16.78 -10.18 -1.02
N ILE A 360 17.55 -10.57 0.00
CA ILE A 360 18.57 -11.62 -0.09
C ILE A 360 17.95 -13.00 0.12
N TYR A 361 17.04 -13.13 1.10
CA TYR A 361 16.41 -14.40 1.47
C TYR A 361 14.89 -14.22 1.67
N PRO A 362 14.08 -14.31 0.60
CA PRO A 362 12.64 -14.07 0.68
C PRO A 362 11.87 -15.13 1.48
N ASP A 363 12.46 -16.32 1.64
CA ASP A 363 11.88 -17.42 2.41
C ASP A 363 11.63 -17.07 3.88
N PHE A 364 12.28 -16.03 4.44
CA PHE A 364 11.92 -15.49 5.76
C PHE A 364 10.44 -15.11 5.88
N VAL A 365 9.85 -14.65 4.79
CA VAL A 365 8.43 -14.27 4.73
C VAL A 365 7.62 -15.36 4.05
N LEU A 366 8.12 -15.93 2.94
CA LEU A 366 7.36 -16.91 2.16
C LEU A 366 7.06 -18.17 2.96
N SER A 367 7.97 -18.63 3.82
CA SER A 367 7.71 -19.78 4.70
C SER A 367 6.51 -19.61 5.63
N LEU A 368 6.10 -18.37 5.93
CA LEU A 368 4.91 -18.08 6.73
C LEU A 368 3.62 -18.01 5.91
N SER A 369 3.71 -17.74 4.61
CA SER A 369 2.55 -17.50 3.74
C SER A 369 2.20 -18.70 2.86
N VAL A 370 3.18 -19.50 2.41
CA VAL A 370 3.00 -20.54 1.39
C VAL A 370 1.89 -21.52 1.74
N ASP A 371 1.92 -22.14 2.92
CA ASP A 371 0.91 -23.12 3.34
C ASP A 371 -0.50 -22.53 3.37
N LYS A 372 -0.62 -21.26 3.76
CA LYS A 372 -1.91 -20.55 3.81
C LYS A 372 -2.41 -20.17 2.44
N VAL A 373 -1.51 -19.71 1.56
CA VAL A 373 -1.83 -19.38 0.17
C VAL A 373 -2.30 -20.63 -0.59
N GLU A 374 -1.58 -21.74 -0.44
CA GLU A 374 -1.93 -23.02 -1.06
C GLU A 374 -3.29 -23.52 -0.54
N ALA A 375 -3.55 -23.41 0.77
CA ALA A 375 -4.86 -23.75 1.34
C ALA A 375 -6.00 -22.89 0.78
N ILE A 376 -5.79 -21.58 0.57
CA ILE A 376 -6.81 -20.70 -0.03
C ILE A 376 -7.08 -21.13 -1.48
N LEU A 377 -6.04 -21.33 -2.28
CA LEU A 377 -6.19 -21.62 -3.71
C LEU A 377 -6.74 -23.02 -3.98
N SER A 378 -6.25 -24.03 -3.28
CA SER A 378 -6.74 -25.42 -3.39
C SER A 378 -8.19 -25.57 -2.95
N ASN A 379 -8.59 -24.95 -1.85
CA ASN A 379 -9.95 -25.09 -1.32
C ASN A 379 -11.00 -24.39 -2.20
N PHE A 380 -10.64 -23.28 -2.85
CA PHE A 380 -11.63 -22.39 -3.48
C PHE A 380 -11.53 -22.27 -5.01
N PHE A 381 -10.37 -22.51 -5.61
CA PHE A 381 -10.14 -22.21 -7.04
C PHE A 381 -9.66 -23.39 -7.89
N TYR A 382 -8.99 -24.39 -7.30
CA TYR A 382 -8.50 -25.57 -8.03
C TYR A 382 -9.40 -26.81 -7.89
N ARG A 383 -10.68 -26.62 -7.51
CA ARG A 383 -11.65 -27.72 -7.40
C ARG A 383 -12.05 -28.30 -8.75
#